data_AF-A0AAI8VH01-F1
#
_entry.id   AF-A0AAI8VH01-F1
#
_cell.length_a   1.000
_cell.length_b   1.000
_cell.length_c   1.000
_cell.angle_alpha   90.00
_cell.angle_beta   90.00
_cell.angle_gamma   90.00
#
_symmetry.space_group_name_H-M   'P 1'
#
loop_
_entity.id
_entity.type
_entity.pdbx_description
1 polymer ?
#
loop_
_entity_poly.entity_id
_entity_poly.type
_entity_poly.pdbx_seq_one_letter_code
_entity_poly.pdbx_strand_id
1 'polypeptide(L)'
;MALWKGTKAAAAADTEQSKEYREEQSEVDLQRNKRIEEMNVIIDAKLRQFNISEVVESLVTSRLSAIENKLDSHITAQQVSNEKLETSVAALNAAPNQYKALQQQLRALLTANSVDLKKLNKNNKANKFPETHHKNQVVLPPELKLVYADHSVFYKLSQIQDRLKAALVPYKLWAQCPVPIDVVIQHHAALSNESILGFTRRIRDAWYMLPFQNRRNVMGREVLCNMLRQHAPSTWISIADLYSNWSTAEIVDQSVIRAEMLSRTLIEDKIFSKSAVTVQLQG
;
A
#
# COMPACT_ATOMS: atom_id res chain seq x y z
N MET A 1 -12.77 -79.54 82.49
CA MET A 1 -13.60 -78.32 82.59
C MET A 1 -12.82 -76.99 82.44
N ALA A 2 -11.57 -76.99 81.96
CA ALA A 2 -10.79 -75.75 81.77
C ALA A 2 -10.85 -75.17 80.33
N LEU A 3 -11.21 -75.97 79.33
CA LEU A 3 -11.21 -75.57 77.90
C LEU A 3 -12.41 -74.72 77.45
N TRP A 4 -13.46 -74.58 78.27
CA TRP A 4 -14.69 -73.87 77.89
C TRP A 4 -14.79 -72.43 78.43
N LYS A 5 -13.84 -72.00 79.27
CA LYS A 5 -13.80 -70.62 79.78
C LYS A 5 -13.01 -69.65 78.88
N GLY A 6 -12.16 -70.16 77.99
CA GLY A 6 -11.36 -69.32 77.06
C GLY A 6 -12.17 -68.75 75.90
N THR A 7 -13.19 -69.47 75.40
CA THR A 7 -13.97 -69.05 74.22
C THR A 7 -14.97 -67.93 74.51
N LYS A 8 -15.43 -67.80 75.75
CA LYS A 8 -16.39 -66.75 76.15
C LYS A 8 -15.72 -65.38 76.33
N ALA A 9 -14.44 -65.37 76.72
CA ALA A 9 -13.65 -64.14 76.83
C ALA A 9 -13.22 -63.62 75.45
N ALA A 10 -12.84 -64.51 74.52
CA ALA A 10 -12.52 -64.12 73.15
C ALA A 10 -13.74 -63.53 72.41
N ALA A 11 -14.92 -64.14 72.55
CA ALA A 11 -16.15 -63.60 71.95
C ALA A 11 -16.56 -62.23 72.51
N ALA A 12 -16.29 -61.95 73.79
CA ALA A 12 -16.55 -60.66 74.41
C ALA A 12 -15.59 -59.57 73.89
N ALA A 13 -14.30 -59.91 73.74
CA ALA A 13 -13.27 -59.02 73.19
C ALA A 13 -13.53 -58.67 71.71
N ASP A 14 -13.99 -59.62 70.90
CA ASP A 14 -14.38 -59.37 69.50
C ASP A 14 -15.58 -58.40 69.40
N THR A 15 -16.55 -58.50 70.31
CA THR A 15 -17.68 -57.54 70.34
C THR A 15 -17.27 -56.13 70.75
N GLU A 16 -16.26 -55.99 71.61
CA GLU A 16 -15.79 -54.69 72.09
C GLU A 16 -14.93 -54.00 71.03
N GLN A 17 -14.02 -54.72 70.37
CA GLN A 17 -13.30 -54.22 69.20
C GLN A 17 -14.23 -53.86 68.04
N SER A 18 -15.29 -54.64 67.80
CA SER A 18 -16.28 -54.31 66.77
C SER A 18 -17.11 -53.06 67.10
N LYS A 19 -17.26 -52.68 68.38
CA LYS A 19 -17.94 -51.44 68.77
C LYS A 19 -17.02 -50.24 68.60
N GLU A 20 -15.79 -50.35 69.09
CA GLU A 20 -14.76 -49.31 68.94
C GLU A 20 -14.54 -48.97 67.46
N TYR A 21 -14.42 -49.98 66.60
CA TYR A 21 -14.31 -49.78 65.15
C TYR A 21 -15.53 -49.09 64.53
N ARG A 22 -16.75 -49.36 65.03
CA ARG A 22 -17.96 -48.68 64.54
C ARG A 22 -18.03 -47.23 64.99
N GLU A 23 -17.58 -46.93 66.20
CA GLU A 23 -17.52 -45.56 66.72
C GLU A 23 -16.47 -44.73 65.98
N GLU A 24 -15.27 -45.27 65.76
CA GLU A 24 -14.23 -44.63 64.94
C GLU A 24 -14.73 -44.37 63.51
N GLN A 25 -15.39 -45.36 62.89
CA GLN A 25 -15.94 -45.19 61.55
C GLN A 25 -17.02 -44.11 61.49
N SER A 26 -17.89 -44.04 62.52
CA SER A 26 -18.91 -43.00 62.63
C SER A 26 -18.31 -41.61 62.79
N GLU A 27 -17.21 -41.47 63.53
CA GLU A 27 -16.52 -40.18 63.69
C GLU A 27 -15.84 -39.74 62.38
N VAL A 28 -15.20 -40.67 61.68
CA VAL A 28 -14.60 -40.42 60.35
C VAL A 28 -15.66 -39.95 59.35
N ASP A 29 -16.82 -40.61 59.32
CA ASP A 29 -17.92 -40.23 58.43
C ASP A 29 -18.51 -38.86 58.80
N LEU A 30 -18.60 -38.53 60.09
CA LEU A 30 -19.04 -37.22 60.55
C LEU A 30 -18.06 -36.11 60.13
N GLN A 31 -16.75 -36.32 60.31
CA GLN A 31 -15.73 -35.37 59.87
C GLN A 31 -15.72 -35.20 58.35
N ARG A 32 -15.92 -36.29 57.59
CA ARG A 32 -16.03 -36.25 56.13
C ARG A 32 -17.24 -35.42 55.69
N ASN A 33 -18.41 -35.65 56.30
CA ASN A 33 -19.62 -34.89 55.97
C ASN A 33 -19.47 -33.40 56.31
N LYS A 34 -18.84 -33.08 57.44
CA LYS A 34 -18.54 -31.70 57.81
C LYS A 34 -17.64 -31.00 56.78
N ARG A 35 -16.59 -31.69 56.31
CA ARG A 35 -15.70 -31.16 55.25
C ARG A 35 -16.43 -30.96 53.92
N ILE A 36 -17.32 -31.88 53.55
CA ILE A 36 -18.15 -31.75 52.34
C ILE A 36 -19.02 -30.48 52.42
N GLU A 37 -19.65 -30.25 53.57
CA GLU A 37 -20.50 -29.07 53.76
C GLU A 37 -19.69 -27.76 53.71
N GLU A 38 -18.53 -27.72 54.36
CA GLU A 38 -17.60 -26.59 54.29
C GLU A 38 -17.14 -26.32 52.84
N MET A 39 -16.85 -27.39 52.06
CA MET A 39 -16.51 -27.26 50.65
C MET A 39 -17.67 -26.71 49.81
N ASN A 40 -18.90 -27.18 50.05
CA ASN A 40 -20.08 -26.71 49.32
C ASN A 40 -20.32 -25.21 49.55
N VAL A 41 -20.18 -24.73 50.79
CA VAL A 41 -20.29 -23.29 51.11
C VAL A 41 -19.23 -22.47 50.38
N ILE A 42 -17.98 -22.96 50.29
CA ILE A 42 -16.91 -22.28 49.55
C ILE A 42 -17.19 -22.27 48.05
N ILE A 43 -17.70 -23.37 47.50
CA ILE A 43 -18.06 -23.47 46.08
C ILE A 43 -19.16 -22.47 45.75
N ASP A 44 -20.23 -22.40 46.56
CA ASP A 44 -21.33 -21.46 46.37
C ASP A 44 -20.88 -20.00 46.49
N ALA A 45 -20.00 -19.69 47.46
CA ALA A 45 -19.44 -18.35 47.59
C ALA A 45 -18.61 -17.96 46.36
N LYS A 46 -17.81 -18.88 45.80
CA LYS A 46 -17.04 -18.65 44.58
C LYS A 46 -17.92 -18.52 43.34
N LEU A 47 -18.98 -19.31 43.23
CA LEU A 47 -19.96 -19.21 42.15
C LEU A 47 -20.70 -17.87 42.19
N ARG A 48 -21.00 -17.32 43.38
CA ARG A 48 -21.58 -15.99 43.52
C ARG A 48 -20.59 -14.86 43.22
N GLN A 49 -19.32 -15.01 43.58
CA GLN A 49 -18.27 -14.03 43.23
C GLN A 49 -18.01 -13.98 41.73
N PHE A 50 -18.07 -15.12 41.05
CA PHE A 50 -18.07 -15.20 39.60
C PHE A 50 -19.47 -14.92 39.06
N ASN A 51 -19.91 -13.66 39.17
CA ASN A 51 -21.11 -13.19 38.48
C ASN A 51 -20.83 -13.07 36.97
N ILE A 52 -20.58 -14.23 36.34
CA ILE A 52 -20.20 -14.38 34.94
C ILE A 52 -21.24 -13.71 34.04
N SER A 53 -22.52 -13.74 34.43
CA SER A 53 -23.58 -13.05 33.69
C SER A 53 -23.30 -11.55 33.55
N GLU A 54 -22.92 -10.87 34.63
CA GLU A 54 -22.66 -9.43 34.63
C GLU A 54 -21.41 -9.07 33.82
N VAL A 55 -20.36 -9.88 33.92
CA VAL A 55 -19.14 -9.72 33.11
C VAL A 55 -19.43 -9.95 31.63
N VAL A 56 -20.25 -10.96 31.30
CA VAL A 56 -20.64 -11.24 29.91
C VAL A 56 -21.54 -10.13 29.37
N GLU A 57 -22.53 -9.65 30.12
CA GLU A 57 -23.42 -8.57 29.72
C GLU A 57 -22.66 -7.25 29.49
N SER A 58 -21.75 -6.88 30.39
CA SER A 58 -20.91 -5.69 30.22
C SER A 58 -19.98 -5.80 29.01
N LEU A 59 -19.42 -6.99 28.75
CA LEU A 59 -18.58 -7.22 27.57
C LEU A 59 -19.40 -7.15 26.27
N VAL A 60 -20.59 -7.74 26.26
CA VAL A 60 -21.49 -7.73 25.09
C VAL A 60 -21.95 -6.31 24.78
N THR A 61 -22.41 -5.56 25.78
CA THR A 61 -22.84 -4.15 25.60
C THR A 61 -21.69 -3.25 25.16
N SER A 62 -20.49 -3.43 25.73
CA SER A 62 -19.28 -2.70 25.30
C SER A 62 -18.90 -3.03 23.85
N ARG A 63 -18.98 -4.29 23.43
CA ARG A 63 -18.68 -4.67 22.04
C ARG A 63 -19.73 -4.20 21.05
N LEU A 64 -21.02 -4.26 21.39
CA LEU A 64 -22.09 -3.78 20.53
C LEU A 64 -21.95 -2.27 20.27
N SER A 65 -21.76 -1.47 21.31
CA SER A 65 -21.54 -0.02 21.15
C SER A 65 -20.28 0.30 20.34
N ALA A 66 -19.20 -0.48 20.49
CA ALA A 66 -18.00 -0.31 19.67
C ALA A 66 -18.23 -0.65 18.19
N ILE A 67 -19.12 -1.62 17.88
CA ILE A 67 -19.49 -1.98 16.51
C ILE A 67 -20.38 -0.90 15.90
N GLU A 68 -21.37 -0.39 16.63
CA GLU A 68 -22.26 0.69 16.18
C GLU A 68 -21.45 1.95 15.83
N ASN A 69 -20.54 2.39 16.70
CA ASN A 69 -19.67 3.53 16.43
C ASN A 69 -18.80 3.33 15.17
N LYS A 70 -18.30 2.11 14.95
CA LYS A 70 -17.53 1.78 13.74
C LYS A 70 -18.41 1.83 12.49
N LEU A 71 -19.65 1.37 12.57
CA LEU A 71 -20.58 1.38 11.45
C LEU A 71 -20.93 2.82 11.06
N ASP A 72 -21.22 3.69 12.02
CA ASP A 72 -21.54 5.10 11.77
C ASP A 72 -20.36 5.86 11.14
N SER A 73 -19.13 5.59 11.62
CA SER A 73 -17.92 6.18 11.01
C SER A 73 -17.70 5.71 9.56
N HIS A 74 -18.07 4.47 9.24
CA HIS A 74 -17.99 3.96 7.87
C HIS A 74 -19.06 4.57 6.96
N ILE A 75 -20.30 4.71 7.45
CA ILE A 75 -21.40 5.32 6.70
C ILE A 75 -21.05 6.78 6.35
N THR A 76 -20.58 7.55 7.33
CA THR A 76 -20.17 8.95 7.11
C THR A 76 -19.00 9.08 6.13
N ALA A 77 -17.97 8.21 6.25
CA ALA A 77 -16.86 8.19 5.29
C ALA A 77 -17.33 7.87 3.86
N GLN A 78 -18.28 6.94 3.71
CA GLN A 78 -18.84 6.57 2.41
C GLN A 78 -19.68 7.69 1.79
N GLN A 79 -20.46 8.43 2.60
CA GLN A 79 -21.21 9.60 2.14
C GLN A 79 -20.29 10.70 1.59
N VAL A 80 -19.22 11.03 2.33
CA VAL A 80 -18.22 12.03 1.87
C VAL A 80 -17.56 11.59 0.55
N SER A 81 -17.24 10.30 0.40
CA SER A 81 -16.67 9.79 -0.85
C SER A 81 -17.65 9.91 -2.02
N ASN A 82 -18.94 9.66 -1.78
CA ASN A 82 -19.97 9.76 -2.82
C ASN A 82 -20.18 11.21 -3.26
N GLU A 83 -20.24 12.16 -2.32
CA GLU A 83 -20.31 13.60 -2.66
C GLU A 83 -19.10 14.05 -3.50
N LYS A 84 -17.90 13.55 -3.16
CA LYS A 84 -16.69 13.84 -3.95
C LYS A 84 -16.74 13.25 -5.36
N LEU A 85 -17.36 12.08 -5.53
CA LEU A 85 -17.58 11.49 -6.85
C LEU A 85 -18.62 12.26 -7.64
N GLU A 86 -19.74 12.66 -7.02
CA GLU A 86 -20.79 13.44 -7.67
C GLU A 86 -20.27 14.80 -8.15
N THR A 87 -19.49 15.50 -7.32
CA THR A 87 -18.82 16.75 -7.72
C THR A 87 -17.82 16.55 -8.87
N SER A 88 -17.06 15.45 -8.86
CA SER A 88 -16.14 15.11 -9.94
C SER A 88 -16.87 14.77 -11.25
N VAL A 89 -17.99 14.05 -11.17
CA VAL A 89 -18.84 13.73 -12.32
C VAL A 89 -19.51 14.99 -12.88
N ALA A 90 -20.00 15.89 -12.02
CA ALA A 90 -20.53 17.19 -12.44
C ALA A 90 -19.46 18.04 -13.16
N ALA A 91 -18.22 18.05 -12.67
CA ALA A 91 -17.10 18.73 -13.32
C ALA A 91 -16.76 18.13 -14.70
N LEU A 92 -16.77 16.79 -14.82
CA LEU A 92 -16.56 16.10 -16.09
C LEU A 92 -17.68 16.41 -17.10
N ASN A 93 -18.93 16.51 -16.65
CA ASN A 93 -20.06 16.86 -17.50
C ASN A 93 -20.05 18.34 -17.94
N ALA A 94 -19.36 19.23 -17.21
CA ALA A 94 -19.18 20.63 -17.58
C ALA A 94 -18.02 20.88 -18.57
N ALA A 95 -17.03 19.98 -18.62
CA ALA A 95 -15.85 20.08 -19.50
C ALA A 95 -16.15 20.18 -21.02
N PRO A 96 -17.18 19.52 -21.60
CA PRO A 96 -17.52 19.66 -23.02
C PRO A 96 -17.94 21.09 -23.40
N ASN A 97 -18.59 21.81 -22.48
CA ASN A 97 -19.01 23.18 -22.70
C ASN A 97 -17.82 24.14 -22.63
N GLN A 98 -16.87 23.89 -21.74
CA GLN A 98 -15.60 24.63 -21.69
C GLN A 98 -14.75 24.39 -22.95
N TYR A 99 -14.72 23.16 -23.47
CA TYR A 99 -14.01 22.84 -24.70
C TYR A 99 -14.65 23.51 -25.93
N LYS A 100 -15.98 23.55 -26.02
CA LYS A 100 -16.69 24.31 -27.09
C LYS A 100 -16.41 25.81 -27.02
N ALA A 101 -16.41 26.39 -25.82
CA ALA A 101 -16.08 27.81 -25.62
C ALA A 101 -14.63 28.11 -26.03
N LEU A 102 -13.68 27.27 -25.65
CA LEU A 102 -12.27 27.38 -26.06
C LEU A 102 -12.09 27.18 -27.56
N GLN A 103 -12.79 26.24 -28.19
CA GLN A 103 -12.78 26.08 -29.65
C GLN A 103 -13.32 27.31 -30.36
N GLN A 104 -14.35 27.95 -29.82
CA GLN A 104 -14.92 29.17 -30.40
C GLN A 104 -13.98 30.38 -30.22
N GLN A 105 -13.32 30.49 -29.07
CA GLN A 105 -12.25 31.48 -28.84
C GLN A 105 -11.04 31.26 -29.74
N LEU A 106 -10.59 30.01 -29.91
CA LEU A 106 -9.48 29.66 -30.80
C LEU A 106 -9.83 29.99 -32.26
N ARG A 107 -11.06 29.67 -32.70
CA ARG A 107 -11.55 30.05 -34.03
C ARG A 107 -11.57 31.57 -34.21
N ALA A 108 -12.04 32.33 -33.22
CA ALA A 108 -12.05 33.79 -33.26
C ALA A 108 -10.63 34.38 -33.37
N LEU A 109 -9.68 33.86 -32.60
CA LEU A 109 -8.26 34.26 -32.66
C LEU A 109 -7.61 33.89 -34.00
N LEU A 110 -7.91 32.71 -34.55
CA LEU A 110 -7.42 32.30 -35.86
C LEU A 110 -7.99 33.17 -36.98
N THR A 111 -9.27 33.56 -36.91
CA THR A 111 -9.85 34.50 -37.87
C THR A 111 -9.22 35.89 -37.77
N ALA A 112 -8.99 36.42 -36.55
CA ALA A 112 -8.33 37.71 -36.34
C ALA A 112 -6.90 37.71 -36.91
N ASN A 113 -6.10 36.69 -36.58
CA ASN A 113 -4.72 36.57 -37.07
C ASN A 113 -4.63 36.29 -38.58
N SER A 114 -5.64 35.63 -39.19
CA SER A 114 -5.66 35.41 -40.64
C SER A 114 -5.87 36.70 -41.44
N VAL A 115 -6.55 37.69 -40.86
CA VAL A 115 -6.76 39.01 -41.47
C VAL A 115 -5.45 39.81 -41.44
N ASP A 116 -4.69 39.71 -40.35
CA ASP A 116 -3.40 40.37 -40.21
C ASP A 116 -2.28 39.69 -41.02
N LEU A 117 -2.28 38.36 -41.13
CA LEU A 117 -1.35 37.63 -42.00
C LEU A 117 -1.56 37.93 -43.49
N LYS A 118 -2.81 38.12 -43.95
CA LYS A 118 -3.09 38.54 -45.33
C LYS A 118 -2.60 39.97 -45.62
N LYS A 119 -2.61 40.85 -44.62
CA LYS A 119 -2.02 42.20 -44.73
C LYS A 119 -0.49 42.17 -44.68
N LEU A 120 0.11 41.32 -43.85
CA LEU A 120 1.58 41.15 -43.79
C LEU A 120 2.17 40.44 -45.02
N ASN A 121 1.43 39.50 -45.64
CA ASN A 121 1.92 38.74 -46.80
C ASN A 121 1.93 39.54 -48.11
N LYS A 122 1.25 40.70 -48.18
CA LYS A 122 1.44 41.64 -49.29
C LYS A 122 2.73 42.45 -49.19
N ASN A 123 3.32 42.55 -48.00
CA ASN A 123 4.48 43.41 -47.74
C ASN A 123 5.80 42.65 -47.56
N ASN A 124 5.78 41.32 -47.49
CA ASN A 124 6.99 40.52 -47.33
C ASN A 124 7.31 39.74 -48.62
N LYS A 125 8.39 40.15 -49.29
CA LYS A 125 9.16 39.32 -50.21
C LYS A 125 9.65 38.07 -49.45
N ALA A 126 8.83 37.03 -49.36
CA ALA A 126 9.15 35.78 -48.69
C ALA A 126 10.01 34.89 -49.59
N ASN A 127 11.28 35.26 -49.75
CA ASN A 127 12.35 34.31 -50.02
C ASN A 127 13.02 33.99 -48.67
N LYS A 128 13.19 32.69 -48.38
CA LYS A 128 13.89 32.06 -47.24
C LYS A 128 13.05 31.64 -46.03
N PHE A 129 12.18 30.66 -46.22
CA PHE A 129 12.23 29.48 -45.36
C PHE A 129 12.36 28.26 -46.26
N PRO A 130 13.46 27.48 -46.16
CA PRO A 130 13.61 26.30 -47.00
C PRO A 130 12.66 25.23 -46.48
N GLU A 131 11.69 24.88 -47.33
CA GLU A 131 11.23 23.53 -47.61
C GLU A 131 11.09 22.59 -46.40
N THR A 132 9.84 22.24 -46.07
CA THR A 132 9.53 20.97 -45.41
C THR A 132 10.19 19.84 -46.21
N HIS A 133 11.36 19.39 -45.75
CA HIS A 133 12.14 18.36 -46.43
C HIS A 133 11.27 17.11 -46.61
N HIS A 134 11.18 16.60 -47.83
CA HIS A 134 10.65 15.28 -48.22
C HIS A 134 11.26 14.09 -47.45
N LYS A 135 12.20 14.35 -46.52
CA LYS A 135 12.91 13.40 -45.67
C LYS A 135 12.29 13.23 -44.26
N ASN A 136 11.29 14.02 -43.87
CA ASN A 136 10.53 13.79 -42.63
C ASN A 136 9.48 12.68 -42.84
N GLN A 137 9.95 11.45 -43.07
CA GLN A 137 9.09 10.27 -43.12
C GLN A 137 8.95 9.68 -41.72
N VAL A 138 7.71 9.54 -41.26
CA VAL A 138 7.39 8.83 -40.02
C VAL A 138 7.25 7.36 -40.33
N VAL A 139 8.28 6.57 -40.02
CA VAL A 139 8.19 5.12 -40.10
C VAL A 139 7.41 4.63 -38.87
N LEU A 140 6.16 4.23 -39.11
CA LEU A 140 5.34 3.56 -38.11
C LEU A 140 5.64 2.06 -38.15
N PRO A 141 6.21 1.47 -37.08
CA PRO A 141 6.42 0.03 -37.01
C PRO A 141 5.09 -0.73 -37.11
N PRO A 142 5.09 -1.95 -37.68
CA PRO A 142 3.88 -2.73 -37.93
C PRO A 142 3.09 -3.05 -36.64
N GLU A 143 3.76 -3.08 -35.49
CA GLU A 143 3.16 -3.26 -34.16
C GLU A 143 2.21 -2.12 -33.75
N LEU A 144 2.44 -0.92 -34.29
CA LEU A 144 1.57 0.25 -34.09
C LEU A 144 0.42 0.32 -35.11
N LYS A 145 0.31 -0.67 -36.00
CA LYS A 145 -0.81 -0.75 -36.92
C LYS A 145 -2.08 -1.10 -36.13
N LEU A 146 -3.04 -0.19 -36.15
CA LEU A 146 -4.35 -0.42 -35.56
C LEU A 146 -5.13 -1.34 -36.50
N VAL A 147 -5.08 -2.64 -36.23
CA VAL A 147 -5.85 -3.66 -36.97
C VAL A 147 -7.22 -3.87 -36.32
N TYR A 148 -7.29 -3.84 -34.99
CA TYR A 148 -8.52 -3.99 -34.19
C TYR A 148 -8.52 -3.02 -33.02
N ALA A 149 -9.73 -2.63 -32.59
CA ALA A 149 -9.90 -1.75 -31.45
C ALA A 149 -9.89 -2.56 -30.13
N ASP A 150 -8.71 -2.77 -29.54
CA ASP A 150 -8.52 -3.40 -28.23
C ASP A 150 -8.21 -2.38 -27.12
N HIS A 151 -8.01 -2.85 -25.89
CA HIS A 151 -7.62 -2.00 -24.75
C HIS A 151 -6.23 -1.34 -24.91
N SER A 152 -5.41 -1.79 -25.88
CA SER A 152 -4.09 -1.24 -26.19
C SER A 152 -4.14 -0.07 -27.18
N VAL A 153 -5.31 0.21 -27.78
CA VAL A 153 -5.49 1.26 -28.81
C VAL A 153 -5.07 2.64 -28.32
N PHE A 154 -5.44 3.01 -27.09
CA PHE A 154 -5.08 4.34 -26.56
C PHE A 154 -3.57 4.48 -26.37
N TYR A 155 -2.90 3.41 -25.96
CA TYR A 155 -1.44 3.37 -25.83
C TYR A 155 -0.75 3.48 -27.20
N LYS A 156 -1.23 2.71 -28.19
CA LYS A 156 -0.74 2.77 -29.58
C LYS A 156 -0.96 4.15 -30.20
N LEU A 157 -2.13 4.76 -29.98
CA LEU A 157 -2.45 6.11 -30.45
C LEU A 157 -1.55 7.17 -29.82
N SER A 158 -1.26 7.08 -28.52
CA SER A 158 -0.31 7.98 -27.86
C SER A 158 1.07 7.88 -28.49
N GLN A 159 1.58 6.66 -28.70
CA GLN A 159 2.88 6.45 -29.34
C GLN A 159 2.93 6.99 -30.78
N ILE A 160 1.88 6.77 -31.57
CA ILE A 160 1.76 7.34 -32.92
C ILE A 160 1.79 8.87 -32.85
N GLN A 161 1.03 9.45 -31.93
CA GLN A 161 0.96 10.90 -31.75
C GLN A 161 2.33 11.47 -31.38
N ASP A 162 3.09 10.80 -30.52
CA ASP A 162 4.42 11.24 -30.12
C ASP A 162 5.45 11.12 -31.26
N ARG A 163 5.34 10.08 -32.09
CA ARG A 163 6.16 9.95 -33.31
C ARG A 163 5.85 11.03 -34.34
N LEU A 164 4.57 11.38 -34.50
CA LEU A 164 4.13 12.47 -35.37
C LEU A 164 4.62 13.82 -34.86
N LYS A 165 4.53 14.08 -33.54
CA LYS A 165 5.09 15.29 -32.92
C LYS A 165 6.61 15.38 -33.13
N ALA A 166 7.35 14.29 -32.95
CA ALA A 166 8.80 14.26 -33.16
C ALA A 166 9.17 14.60 -34.61
N ALA A 167 8.39 14.11 -35.58
CA ALA A 167 8.61 14.36 -37.00
C ALA A 167 8.16 15.75 -37.47
N LEU A 168 7.31 16.44 -36.71
CA LEU A 168 6.99 17.85 -36.93
C LEU A 168 8.16 18.77 -36.52
N VAL A 169 9.10 18.28 -35.72
CA VAL A 169 10.31 19.02 -35.37
C VAL A 169 11.34 18.87 -36.49
N PRO A 170 11.82 19.95 -37.12
CA PRO A 170 12.90 19.90 -38.09
C PRO A 170 14.14 19.22 -37.52
N TYR A 171 14.78 18.29 -38.26
CA TYR A 171 15.97 17.54 -37.81
C TYR A 171 17.09 18.41 -37.21
N LYS A 172 17.25 19.64 -37.71
CA LYS A 172 18.24 20.60 -37.19
C LYS A 172 17.99 21.02 -35.73
N LEU A 173 16.76 20.86 -35.25
CA LEU A 173 16.33 21.17 -33.89
C LEU A 173 16.23 19.92 -33.00
N TRP A 174 16.43 18.70 -33.52
CA TRP A 174 16.40 17.49 -32.68
C TRP A 174 17.51 17.44 -31.63
N ALA A 175 18.71 17.93 -31.96
CA ALA A 175 19.81 18.07 -30.99
C ALA A 175 19.54 19.15 -29.92
N GLN A 176 18.58 20.04 -30.18
CA GLN A 176 18.15 21.11 -29.27
C GLN A 176 16.79 20.82 -28.63
N CYS A 177 16.14 19.70 -29.01
CA CYS A 177 14.81 19.37 -28.55
C CYS A 177 14.94 18.85 -27.12
N PRO A 178 14.55 19.65 -26.12
CA PRO A 178 14.49 19.17 -24.76
C PRO A 178 13.21 18.35 -24.72
N VAL A 179 13.26 17.05 -25.01
CA VAL A 179 12.22 16.21 -24.40
C VAL A 179 12.50 16.37 -22.90
N PRO A 180 11.63 17.08 -22.15
CA PRO A 180 11.95 17.41 -20.78
C PRO A 180 12.17 16.09 -20.06
N ILE A 181 13.26 15.99 -19.32
CA ILE A 181 13.51 14.86 -18.42
C ILE A 181 12.27 14.66 -17.52
N ASP A 182 11.57 15.76 -17.22
CA ASP A 182 10.25 15.77 -16.60
C ASP A 182 9.19 14.97 -17.35
N VAL A 183 9.03 15.06 -18.67
CA VAL A 183 7.97 14.32 -19.39
C VAL A 183 8.29 12.82 -19.49
N VAL A 184 9.57 12.49 -19.71
CA VAL A 184 10.00 11.08 -19.76
C VAL A 184 9.89 10.43 -18.40
N ILE A 185 10.10 11.16 -17.29
CA ILE A 185 10.09 10.53 -15.97
C ILE A 185 8.74 10.73 -15.24
N GLN A 186 7.99 11.81 -15.45
CA GLN A 186 6.64 12.03 -14.90
C GLN A 186 5.60 11.07 -15.49
N HIS A 187 5.63 10.78 -16.80
CA HIS A 187 4.72 9.77 -17.36
C HIS A 187 4.99 8.34 -16.83
N HIS A 188 6.16 8.10 -16.22
CA HIS A 188 6.57 6.80 -15.72
C HIS A 188 6.54 6.70 -14.19
N ALA A 189 6.34 7.80 -13.47
CA ALA A 189 6.19 7.84 -12.01
C ALA A 189 4.77 7.47 -11.52
N ALA A 190 3.82 7.25 -12.43
CA ALA A 190 2.40 7.05 -12.14
C ALA A 190 1.99 5.60 -11.75
N LEU A 191 2.94 4.68 -11.55
CA LEU A 191 2.65 3.31 -11.13
C LEU A 191 2.56 3.24 -9.59
N SER A 192 1.37 3.46 -9.04
CA SER A 192 1.10 3.54 -7.59
C SER A 192 1.46 2.30 -6.77
N ASN A 193 1.72 1.15 -7.41
CA ASN A 193 1.96 -0.14 -6.75
C ASN A 193 3.38 -0.67 -6.96
N GLU A 194 4.30 0.15 -7.43
CA GLU A 194 5.65 -0.32 -7.70
C GLU A 194 6.53 -0.37 -6.44
N SER A 195 7.43 -1.36 -6.40
CA SER A 195 8.47 -1.42 -5.36
C SER A 195 9.49 -0.29 -5.54
N ILE A 196 10.05 0.20 -4.43
CA ILE A 196 11.09 1.25 -4.45
C ILE A 196 12.29 0.83 -5.33
N LEU A 197 12.65 -0.45 -5.30
CA LEU A 197 13.71 -1.01 -6.13
C LEU A 197 13.36 -1.05 -7.63
N GLY A 198 12.09 -1.34 -7.97
CA GLY A 198 11.61 -1.25 -9.35
C GLY A 198 11.70 0.18 -9.88
N PHE A 199 11.23 1.13 -9.07
CA PHE A 199 11.27 2.56 -9.39
C PHE A 199 12.70 3.06 -9.64
N THR A 200 13.66 2.76 -8.76
CA THR A 200 15.06 3.21 -8.92
C THR A 200 15.75 2.55 -10.12
N ARG A 201 15.50 1.27 -10.40
CA ARG A 201 16.02 0.59 -11.61
C ARG A 201 15.48 1.23 -12.88
N ARG A 202 14.19 1.58 -12.91
CA ARG A 202 13.62 2.27 -14.06
C ARG A 202 14.18 3.66 -14.26
N ILE A 203 14.40 4.44 -13.19
CA ILE A 203 15.10 5.74 -13.28
C ILE A 203 16.48 5.56 -13.90
N ARG A 204 17.23 4.54 -13.46
CA ARG A 204 18.54 4.22 -14.01
C ARG A 204 18.46 3.92 -15.50
N ASP A 205 17.54 3.06 -15.91
CA ASP A 205 17.40 2.69 -17.31
C ASP A 205 16.98 3.89 -18.16
N ALA A 206 16.03 4.71 -17.67
CA ALA A 206 15.63 5.95 -18.33
C ALA A 206 16.79 6.95 -18.47
N TRP A 207 17.62 7.10 -17.42
CA TRP A 207 18.79 7.96 -17.45
C TRP A 207 19.82 7.52 -18.50
N TYR A 208 20.11 6.22 -18.58
CA TYR A 208 21.07 5.69 -19.55
C TYR A 208 20.54 5.69 -21.00
N MET A 209 19.22 5.70 -21.19
CA MET A 209 18.59 5.87 -22.50
C MET A 209 18.64 7.32 -23.02
N LEU A 210 18.98 8.30 -22.18
CA LEU A 210 19.10 9.69 -22.61
C LEU A 210 20.34 9.92 -23.50
N PRO A 211 20.23 10.78 -24.53
CA PRO A 211 21.38 11.25 -25.29
C PRO A 211 22.48 11.81 -24.38
N PHE A 212 23.74 11.60 -24.74
CA PHE A 212 24.90 12.00 -23.91
C PHE A 212 24.89 13.49 -23.51
N GLN A 213 24.42 14.36 -24.41
CA GLN A 213 24.29 15.80 -24.17
C GLN A 213 23.31 16.11 -23.02
N ASN A 214 22.23 15.34 -22.92
CA ASN A 214 21.20 15.51 -21.88
C ASN A 214 21.64 14.93 -20.54
N ARG A 215 22.49 13.89 -20.54
CA ARG A 215 23.08 13.34 -19.31
C ARG A 215 24.04 14.31 -18.60
N ARG A 216 24.56 15.32 -19.30
CA ARG A 216 25.39 16.39 -18.72
C ARG A 216 24.60 17.59 -18.22
N ASN A 217 23.27 17.60 -18.43
CA ASN A 217 22.45 18.73 -18.04
C ASN A 217 22.27 18.77 -16.51
N VAL A 218 22.61 19.90 -15.91
CA VAL A 218 22.46 20.16 -14.46
C VAL A 218 21.00 20.07 -14.03
N MET A 219 20.06 20.51 -14.88
CA MET A 219 18.62 20.41 -14.60
C MET A 219 18.16 18.95 -14.46
N GLY A 220 18.76 18.04 -15.22
CA GLY A 220 18.45 16.60 -15.12
C GLY A 220 18.78 16.01 -13.77
N ARG A 221 19.86 16.51 -13.12
CA ARG A 221 20.23 16.11 -11.76
C ARG A 221 19.20 16.57 -10.75
N GLU A 222 18.75 17.82 -10.84
CA GLU A 222 17.79 18.39 -9.88
C GLU A 222 16.41 17.71 -9.99
N VAL A 223 15.94 17.49 -11.22
CA VAL A 223 14.71 16.73 -11.49
C VAL A 223 14.80 15.32 -10.90
N LEU A 224 15.90 14.61 -11.15
CA LEU A 224 16.13 13.28 -10.61
C LEU A 224 16.13 13.26 -9.07
N CYS A 225 16.81 14.20 -8.44
CA CYS A 225 16.80 14.34 -6.98
C CYS A 225 15.39 14.61 -6.44
N ASN A 226 14.61 15.47 -7.10
CA ASN A 226 13.24 15.75 -6.69
C ASN A 226 12.34 14.51 -6.79
N MET A 227 12.52 13.69 -7.82
CA MET A 227 11.76 12.44 -7.96
C MET A 227 12.16 11.39 -6.93
N LEU A 228 13.45 11.26 -6.61
CA LEU A 228 13.90 10.40 -5.51
C LEU A 228 13.33 10.87 -4.17
N ARG A 229 13.27 12.19 -3.91
CA ARG A 229 12.64 12.74 -2.70
C ARG A 229 11.15 12.40 -2.60
N GLN A 230 10.43 12.50 -3.71
CA GLN A 230 8.98 12.30 -3.73
C GLN A 230 8.58 10.83 -3.65
N HIS A 231 9.28 9.95 -4.39
CA HIS A 231 8.84 8.56 -4.58
C HIS A 231 9.71 7.53 -3.83
N ALA A 232 10.92 7.88 -3.42
CA ALA A 232 11.84 7.00 -2.71
C ALA A 232 12.54 7.72 -1.53
N PRO A 233 11.78 8.32 -0.59
CA PRO A 233 12.33 9.19 0.45
C PRO A 233 13.38 8.49 1.33
N SER A 234 13.18 7.21 1.69
CA SER A 234 14.15 6.44 2.47
C SER A 234 15.46 6.21 1.72
N THR A 235 15.38 5.98 0.41
CA THR A 235 16.58 5.88 -0.45
C THR A 235 17.27 7.23 -0.57
N TRP A 236 16.51 8.31 -0.76
CA TRP A 236 17.04 9.67 -0.81
C TRP A 236 17.80 10.04 0.47
N ILE A 237 17.22 9.80 1.65
CA ILE A 237 17.87 10.08 2.94
C ILE A 237 19.23 9.38 3.04
N SER A 238 19.32 8.13 2.60
CA SER A 238 20.57 7.35 2.66
C SER A 238 21.70 7.88 1.75
N ILE A 239 21.37 8.72 0.76
CA ILE A 239 22.33 9.32 -0.18
C ILE A 239 22.46 10.84 -0.02
N ALA A 240 21.59 11.47 0.76
CA ALA A 240 21.46 12.92 0.86
C ALA A 240 22.72 13.62 1.42
N ASP A 241 23.55 12.93 2.19
CA ASP A 241 24.78 13.51 2.75
C ASP A 241 25.96 13.45 1.76
N LEU A 242 25.88 12.56 0.77
CA LEU A 242 26.97 12.29 -0.18
C LEU A 242 26.67 12.80 -1.59
N TYR A 243 25.42 13.22 -1.86
CA TYR A 243 24.98 13.59 -3.20
C TYR A 243 25.74 14.76 -3.81
N SER A 244 26.29 15.69 -3.02
CA SER A 244 27.01 16.87 -3.51
C SER A 244 28.30 16.50 -4.22
N ASN A 245 28.99 15.47 -3.72
CA ASN A 245 30.28 15.00 -4.22
C ASN A 245 30.15 14.00 -5.38
N TRP A 246 28.94 13.54 -5.68
CA TRP A 246 28.69 12.55 -6.72
C TRP A 246 28.23 13.18 -8.04
N SER A 247 28.65 12.58 -9.13
CA SER A 247 28.10 12.81 -10.46
C SER A 247 26.66 12.28 -10.55
N THR A 248 25.88 12.78 -11.51
CA THR A 248 24.49 12.34 -11.68
C THR A 248 24.37 10.84 -11.97
N ALA A 249 25.35 10.26 -12.69
CA ALA A 249 25.40 8.82 -12.94
C ALA A 249 25.65 8.03 -11.65
N GLU A 250 26.57 8.50 -10.80
CA GLU A 250 26.82 7.88 -9.49
C GLU A 250 25.60 7.98 -8.58
N ILE A 251 24.89 9.11 -8.56
CA ILE A 251 23.64 9.26 -7.79
C ILE A 251 22.61 8.23 -8.24
N VAL A 252 22.46 8.05 -9.55
CA VAL A 252 21.56 7.05 -10.14
C VAL A 252 21.93 5.64 -9.68
N ASP A 253 23.19 5.25 -9.82
CA ASP A 253 23.61 3.88 -9.48
C ASP A 253 23.56 3.63 -7.97
N GLN A 254 23.97 4.61 -7.16
CA GLN A 254 23.87 4.54 -5.70
C GLN A 254 22.42 4.46 -5.22
N SER A 255 21.48 5.13 -5.89
CA SER A 255 20.06 5.03 -5.54
C SER A 255 19.53 3.59 -5.69
N VAL A 256 19.97 2.85 -6.71
CA VAL A 256 19.59 1.45 -6.91
C VAL A 256 20.20 0.56 -5.83
N ILE A 257 21.49 0.74 -5.56
CA ILE A 257 22.21 -0.05 -4.53
C ILE A 257 21.56 0.14 -3.16
N ARG A 258 21.27 1.38 -2.78
CA ARG A 258 20.64 1.68 -1.48
C ARG A 258 19.20 1.20 -1.40
N ALA A 259 18.42 1.32 -2.47
CA ALA A 259 17.07 0.75 -2.54
C ALA A 259 17.10 -0.78 -2.39
N GLU A 260 18.11 -1.45 -2.96
CA GLU A 260 18.28 -2.89 -2.82
C GLU A 260 18.60 -3.28 -1.36
N MET A 261 19.54 -2.57 -0.73
CA MET A 261 19.85 -2.77 0.70
C MET A 261 18.61 -2.61 1.58
N LEU A 262 17.86 -1.53 1.41
CA LEU A 262 16.64 -1.25 2.18
C LEU A 262 15.55 -2.31 1.94
N SER A 263 15.43 -2.82 0.71
CA SER A 263 14.46 -3.88 0.41
C SER A 263 14.81 -5.20 1.12
N ARG A 264 16.10 -5.50 1.29
CA ARG A 264 16.57 -6.68 2.01
C ARG A 264 16.35 -6.55 3.52
N THR A 265 16.67 -5.39 4.11
CA THR A 265 16.47 -5.17 5.55
C THR A 265 15.00 -5.25 5.94
N LEU A 266 14.08 -4.75 5.10
CA LEU A 266 12.63 -4.88 5.35
C LEU A 266 12.15 -6.34 5.35
N ILE A 267 12.78 -7.20 4.52
CA ILE A 267 12.48 -8.63 4.49
C ILE A 267 13.06 -9.32 5.73
N GLU A 268 14.30 -8.99 6.08
CA GLU A 268 14.97 -9.51 7.28
C GLU A 268 14.20 -9.15 8.54
N ASP A 269 13.82 -7.88 8.73
CA ASP A 269 13.00 -7.44 9.85
C ASP A 269 11.69 -8.22 9.94
N LYS A 270 11.01 -8.48 8.81
CA LYS A 270 9.77 -9.26 8.79
C LYS A 270 9.97 -10.75 9.12
N ILE A 271 11.13 -11.31 8.79
CA ILE A 271 11.50 -12.69 9.10
C ILE A 271 11.85 -12.81 10.59
N PHE A 272 12.65 -11.88 11.10
CA PHE A 272 13.12 -11.88 12.49
C PHE A 272 12.09 -11.31 13.48
N SER A 273 11.07 -10.55 13.02
CA SER A 273 9.96 -10.08 13.85
C SER A 273 8.84 -11.11 14.04
N LYS A 274 8.85 -12.23 13.31
CA LYS A 274 7.96 -13.35 13.63
C LYS A 274 8.44 -13.95 14.94
N SER A 275 7.70 -13.66 16.02
CA SER A 275 7.88 -14.27 17.32
C SER A 275 8.04 -15.79 17.17
N ALA A 276 9.09 -16.32 17.80
CA ALA A 276 9.38 -17.75 17.83
C ALA A 276 8.11 -18.52 18.14
N VAL A 277 7.67 -19.37 17.21
CA VAL A 277 6.55 -20.29 17.44
C VAL A 277 7.07 -21.31 18.43
N THR A 278 6.75 -21.14 19.71
CA THR A 278 6.97 -22.15 20.74
C THR A 278 6.06 -23.32 20.44
N VAL A 279 6.57 -24.31 19.70
CA VAL A 279 5.88 -25.58 19.49
C VAL A 279 5.92 -26.33 20.82
N GLN A 280 4.80 -26.28 21.55
CA GLN A 280 4.56 -27.14 22.70
C GLN A 280 4.45 -28.58 22.19
N LEU A 281 5.50 -29.37 22.35
CA LEU A 281 5.43 -30.81 22.15
C LEU A 281 4.66 -31.38 23.36
N GLN A 282 3.43 -31.81 23.15
CA GLN A 282 2.71 -32.63 24.11
C GLN A 282 3.43 -33.98 24.22
N GLY A 283 4.01 -34.24 25.39
CA GLY A 283 4.42 -35.57 25.83
C GLY A 283 3.23 -36.35 26.40
#